data_AF-A0A7Y1FCN8-F1
#
_entry.id   AF-A0A7Y1FCN8-F1
#
_cell.length_a   1.000
_cell.length_b   1.000
_cell.length_c   1.000
_cell.angle_alpha   90.00
_cell.angle_beta   90.00
_cell.angle_gamma   90.00
#
_symmetry.space_group_name_H-M   'P 1'
#
loop_
_entity.id
_entity.type
_entity.pdbx_description
1 polymer ?
#
loop_
_entity_poly.entity_id
_entity_poly.type
_entity_poly.pdbx_seq_one_letter_code
_entity_poly.pdbx_strand_id
1 'polypeptide(L)'
;MQTLHHISQGTIDPMPHPWPDSSASTLAGKNGTAWYLKGKTPIIPDEVLAPLFQSAAKDIERAEHLLELRDGCLEIQRRISKASWTLYTTQYLQSLGYDGGRRRLNAELRKTFIASAIIILTTSGVRNHELLSIKKGCSFTNIDDDGNTIIWMRGRSEKTYEGDTEWIITDITRKAINIATRITEPLRNELESDIHRRLHADPECTATWQMTAYREAIFIGRNFVTGKIQTISSGWLGSLVSQYCKGIGLKWKISPHQFRRTFAVYVVRSANGDIRYLKQHFKHWSLDMTALYASHDERDSELLDEVMAAFSEAKYDVLEHILDESTPLSGGLAESVRKFRAAKIQTYKSHSAMVKTVSDSVFIRATSVAWCTNDLVSCVGGSGVEATRCGDCVNSIIDDTKVPVWQAIYSQQLELIKLTDIGASGIERVRRDMARCTKVLSDLGAEVGGGF
;
A
#
# COMPACT_ATOMS: atom_id res chain seq x y z
N MET A 1 21.56 27.52 -14.52
CA MET A 1 21.09 26.81 -15.73
C MET A 1 19.71 26.20 -15.52
N GLN A 2 19.51 25.34 -14.51
CA GLN A 2 18.21 24.68 -14.25
C GLN A 2 17.07 25.67 -13.87
N THR A 3 17.37 26.66 -13.02
CA THR A 3 16.42 27.73 -12.67
C THR A 3 16.00 28.58 -13.89
N LEU A 4 16.91 28.80 -14.84
CA LEU A 4 16.63 29.55 -16.08
C LEU A 4 15.75 28.74 -17.05
N HIS A 5 15.95 27.42 -17.11
CA HIS A 5 15.06 26.51 -17.84
C HIS A 5 13.63 26.52 -17.27
N HIS A 6 13.46 26.48 -15.95
CA HIS A 6 12.13 26.53 -15.33
C HIS A 6 11.42 27.88 -15.55
N ILE A 7 12.16 28.99 -15.53
CA ILE A 7 11.60 30.32 -15.84
C ILE A 7 11.21 30.44 -17.32
N SER A 8 11.92 29.77 -18.24
CA SER A 8 11.62 29.85 -19.67
C SER A 8 10.43 29.00 -20.14
N GLN A 9 9.92 28.07 -19.31
CA GLN A 9 8.73 27.27 -19.64
C GLN A 9 7.42 28.10 -19.78
N GLY A 10 7.41 29.35 -19.31
CA GLY A 10 6.30 30.28 -19.49
C GLY A 10 6.43 31.17 -20.73
N THR A 11 7.42 30.94 -21.60
CA THR A 11 7.71 31.78 -22.77
C THR A 11 7.36 31.07 -24.08
N ILE A 12 7.27 31.82 -25.18
CA ILE A 12 6.90 31.33 -26.51
C ILE A 12 7.94 30.36 -27.08
N ASP A 13 9.19 30.44 -26.62
CA ASP A 13 10.30 29.56 -27.02
C ASP A 13 11.03 29.02 -25.77
N PRO A 14 10.51 27.94 -25.16
CA PRO A 14 11.03 27.42 -23.91
C PRO A 14 12.40 26.76 -24.12
N MET A 15 13.35 27.07 -23.24
CA MET A 15 14.69 26.48 -23.33
C MET A 15 14.63 24.98 -23.01
N PRO A 16 15.42 24.14 -23.69
CA PRO A 16 15.53 22.72 -23.36
C PRO A 16 16.16 22.52 -21.98
N HIS A 17 15.82 21.41 -21.30
CA HIS A 17 16.41 21.11 -19.99
C HIS A 17 17.94 21.01 -20.15
N PRO A 18 18.75 21.68 -19.32
CA PRO A 18 20.18 21.79 -19.55
C PRO A 18 20.85 20.41 -19.65
N TRP A 19 20.36 19.44 -18.87
CA TRP A 19 20.87 18.08 -18.80
C TRP A 19 19.69 17.12 -18.99
N PRO A 20 19.36 16.73 -20.23
CA PRO A 20 18.16 15.95 -20.53
C PRO A 20 18.17 14.55 -19.89
N ASP A 21 19.37 14.01 -19.71
CA ASP A 21 19.61 12.65 -19.22
C ASP A 21 20.31 12.63 -17.83
N SER A 22 20.34 13.76 -17.11
CA SER A 22 21.05 13.87 -15.81
C SER A 22 20.53 15.02 -14.93
N SER A 23 20.97 15.11 -13.67
CA SER A 23 20.52 16.14 -12.70
C SER A 23 21.68 16.90 -12.04
N ALA A 24 21.41 18.14 -11.56
CA ALA A 24 22.31 19.00 -10.76
C ALA A 24 23.14 18.23 -9.73
N SER A 25 22.44 17.38 -9.00
CA SER A 25 22.94 16.51 -7.93
C SER A 25 23.86 15.40 -8.43
N THR A 26 23.52 14.78 -9.57
CA THR A 26 24.30 13.70 -10.19
C THR A 26 25.65 14.20 -10.69
N LEU A 27 25.69 15.33 -11.42
CA LEU A 27 26.96 15.91 -11.88
C LEU A 27 27.81 16.48 -10.72
N ALA A 28 27.18 16.82 -9.59
CA ALA A 28 27.87 17.27 -8.38
C ALA A 28 28.40 16.11 -7.51
N GLY A 29 28.25 14.84 -7.93
CA GLY A 29 28.79 13.67 -7.20
C GLY A 29 28.10 13.40 -5.86
N LYS A 30 26.85 13.86 -5.67
CA LYS A 30 26.11 13.71 -4.39
C LYS A 30 25.38 12.37 -4.24
N ASN A 31 25.36 11.57 -5.30
CA ASN A 31 24.76 10.23 -5.32
C ASN A 31 25.66 9.28 -4.53
N GLY A 32 25.36 9.08 -3.25
CA GLY A 32 26.13 8.17 -2.37
C GLY A 32 26.33 8.63 -0.94
N THR A 33 25.84 9.82 -0.56
CA THR A 33 25.99 10.29 0.82
C THR A 33 24.84 9.81 1.71
N ALA A 34 25.20 9.16 2.82
CA ALA A 34 24.33 8.47 3.77
C ALA A 34 23.19 9.30 4.42
N TRP A 35 23.15 10.61 4.18
CA TRP A 35 22.13 11.50 4.75
C TRP A 35 20.80 11.44 3.99
N TYR A 36 20.79 11.01 2.73
CA TYR A 36 19.58 10.91 1.89
C TYR A 36 18.82 9.58 2.06
N LEU A 37 19.55 8.48 2.31
CA LEU A 37 19.00 7.11 2.42
C LEU A 37 18.28 6.81 3.73
N LYS A 38 18.36 7.68 4.75
CA LYS A 38 17.57 7.52 5.98
C LYS A 38 16.20 8.18 5.79
N GLY A 39 15.26 7.44 5.20
CA GLY A 39 13.84 7.83 5.24
C GLY A 39 13.43 8.11 6.68
N LYS A 40 13.12 9.38 6.99
CA LYS A 40 12.87 9.85 8.37
C LYS A 40 11.62 9.25 9.02
N THR A 41 10.70 8.71 8.21
CA THR A 41 9.39 8.25 8.66
C THR A 41 9.40 6.74 8.90
N PRO A 42 9.46 6.20 10.14
CA PRO A 42 9.54 4.76 10.36
C PRO A 42 8.32 4.00 9.82
N ILE A 43 8.48 2.73 9.43
CA ILE A 43 7.34 1.85 9.11
C ILE A 43 6.46 1.62 10.35
N ILE A 44 5.21 1.22 10.14
CA ILE A 44 4.35 0.74 11.22
C ILE A 44 4.75 -0.73 11.49
N PRO A 45 5.21 -1.09 12.69
CA PRO A 45 5.55 -2.48 13.02
C PRO A 45 4.33 -3.40 12.90
N ASP A 46 4.54 -4.67 12.54
CA ASP A 46 3.46 -5.64 12.33
C ASP A 46 2.62 -5.86 13.59
N GLU A 47 3.26 -5.88 14.76
CA GLU A 47 2.62 -5.94 16.08
C GLU A 47 1.68 -4.75 16.37
N VAL A 48 1.84 -3.63 15.66
CA VAL A 48 0.97 -2.45 15.73
C VAL A 48 -0.05 -2.46 14.58
N LEU A 49 0.39 -2.78 13.37
CA LEU A 49 -0.44 -2.75 12.17
C LEU A 49 -1.54 -3.81 12.20
N ALA A 50 -1.21 -5.04 12.59
CA ALA A 50 -2.16 -6.15 12.63
C ALA A 50 -3.37 -5.86 13.54
N PRO A 51 -3.22 -5.50 14.84
CA PRO A 51 -4.37 -5.19 15.69
C PRO A 51 -5.12 -3.93 15.23
N LEU A 52 -4.41 -2.92 14.69
CA LEU A 52 -5.04 -1.73 14.14
C LEU A 52 -5.95 -2.08 12.96
N PHE A 53 -5.43 -2.84 12.00
CA PHE A 53 -6.15 -3.24 10.79
C PHE A 53 -7.33 -4.14 11.13
N GLN A 54 -7.14 -5.13 12.02
CA GLN A 54 -8.22 -6.02 12.48
C GLN A 54 -9.35 -5.24 13.18
N SER A 55 -9.02 -4.27 14.05
CA SER A 55 -10.02 -3.43 14.69
C SER A 55 -10.77 -2.57 13.67
N ALA A 56 -10.04 -1.98 12.71
CA ALA A 56 -10.65 -1.15 11.68
C ALA A 56 -11.59 -1.97 10.77
N ALA A 57 -11.16 -3.18 10.36
CA ALA A 57 -11.96 -4.10 9.58
C ALA A 57 -13.26 -4.50 10.31
N LYS A 58 -13.17 -4.81 11.61
CA LYS A 58 -14.33 -5.12 12.46
C LYS A 58 -15.33 -3.97 12.57
N ASP A 59 -14.84 -2.73 12.66
CA ASP A 59 -15.71 -1.54 12.66
C ASP A 59 -16.39 -1.32 11.29
N ILE A 60 -15.71 -1.67 10.19
CA ILE A 60 -16.24 -1.65 8.82
C ILE A 60 -17.30 -2.73 8.59
N GLU A 61 -17.14 -3.91 9.18
CA GLU A 61 -18.14 -5.00 9.09
C GLU A 61 -19.47 -4.62 9.74
N ARG A 62 -19.42 -3.90 10.87
CA ARG A 62 -20.61 -3.47 11.62
C ARG A 62 -21.27 -2.21 11.05
N ALA A 63 -20.65 -1.55 10.08
CA ALA A 63 -21.03 -0.22 9.62
C ALA A 63 -22.45 -0.16 9.05
N GLU A 64 -22.87 -1.15 8.26
CA GLU A 64 -24.19 -1.15 7.61
C GLU A 64 -25.32 -1.14 8.64
N HIS A 65 -25.23 -1.97 9.67
CA HIS A 65 -26.19 -1.98 10.78
C HIS A 65 -26.25 -0.62 11.49
N LEU A 66 -25.09 0.00 11.78
CA LEU A 66 -25.06 1.33 12.39
C LEU A 66 -25.68 2.40 11.49
N LEU A 67 -25.48 2.30 10.17
CA LEU A 67 -26.06 3.21 9.18
C LEU A 67 -27.58 3.05 9.09
N GLU A 68 -28.12 1.84 9.15
CA GLU A 68 -29.56 1.58 9.19
C GLU A 68 -30.21 2.19 10.44
N LEU A 69 -29.60 1.99 11.62
CA LEU A 69 -30.06 2.62 12.87
C LEU A 69 -30.07 4.16 12.75
N ARG A 70 -29.02 4.73 12.14
CA ARG A 70 -28.88 6.17 11.90
C ARG A 70 -29.95 6.68 10.95
N ASP A 71 -30.19 5.98 9.84
CA ASP A 71 -31.16 6.38 8.83
C ASP A 71 -32.58 6.36 9.38
N GLY A 72 -32.94 5.34 10.17
CA GLY A 72 -34.23 5.31 10.87
C GLY A 72 -34.37 6.46 11.88
N CYS A 73 -33.31 6.80 12.62
CA CYS A 73 -33.32 7.98 13.49
C CYS A 73 -33.53 9.27 12.70
N LEU A 74 -32.84 9.46 11.57
CA LEU A 74 -33.01 10.65 10.71
C LEU A 74 -34.43 10.74 10.16
N GLU A 75 -35.03 9.62 9.77
CA GLU A 75 -36.40 9.58 9.25
C GLU A 75 -37.43 9.99 10.30
N ILE A 76 -37.26 9.51 11.54
CA ILE A 76 -38.06 9.99 12.68
C ILE A 76 -37.90 11.50 12.83
N GLN A 77 -36.65 11.99 12.87
CA GLN A 77 -36.34 13.40 13.07
C GLN A 77 -36.94 14.35 12.02
N ARG A 78 -37.16 13.87 10.79
CA ARG A 78 -37.85 14.64 9.73
C ARG A 78 -39.35 14.86 10.01
N ARG A 79 -39.98 13.95 10.76
CA ARG A 79 -41.42 13.94 11.01
C ARG A 79 -41.83 14.60 12.33
N ILE A 80 -40.89 14.77 13.26
CA ILE A 80 -41.18 15.28 14.61
C ILE A 80 -40.36 16.52 14.97
N SER A 81 -40.86 17.29 15.95
CA SER A 81 -40.16 18.46 16.47
C SER A 81 -38.86 18.10 17.19
N LYS A 82 -37.89 19.03 17.15
CA LYS A 82 -36.56 18.86 17.78
C LYS A 82 -36.62 18.52 19.27
N ALA A 83 -37.62 19.05 19.99
CA ALA A 83 -37.80 18.80 21.42
C ALA A 83 -38.04 17.31 21.73
N SER A 84 -38.66 16.58 20.80
CA SER A 84 -39.03 15.19 20.99
C SER A 84 -38.02 14.20 20.42
N TRP A 85 -36.97 14.67 19.73
CA TRP A 85 -36.00 13.80 19.05
C TRP A 85 -35.42 12.71 19.94
N THR A 86 -34.97 13.07 21.14
CA THR A 86 -34.31 12.12 22.06
C THR A 86 -35.26 11.00 22.47
N LEU A 87 -36.52 11.31 22.79
CA LEU A 87 -37.50 10.33 23.26
C LEU A 87 -37.76 9.26 22.18
N TYR A 88 -38.17 9.70 20.98
CA TYR A 88 -38.57 8.78 19.91
C TYR A 88 -37.38 8.04 19.29
N THR A 89 -36.22 8.68 19.13
CA THR A 89 -35.04 7.98 18.60
C THR A 89 -34.50 6.96 19.60
N THR A 90 -34.58 7.21 20.90
CA THR A 90 -34.17 6.22 21.92
C THR A 90 -35.09 5.01 21.91
N GLN A 91 -36.41 5.23 21.88
CA GLN A 91 -37.38 4.15 21.81
C GLN A 91 -37.23 3.31 20.53
N TYR A 92 -36.99 3.95 19.39
CA TYR A 92 -36.71 3.27 18.12
C TYR A 92 -35.44 2.40 18.21
N LEU A 93 -34.34 2.95 18.73
CA LEU A 93 -33.09 2.20 18.87
C LEU A 93 -33.25 1.00 19.80
N GLN A 94 -33.94 1.16 20.93
CA GLN A 94 -34.24 0.05 21.85
C GLN A 94 -35.10 -1.03 21.20
N SER A 95 -36.08 -0.64 20.36
CA SER A 95 -36.91 -1.61 19.64
C SER A 95 -36.13 -2.49 18.66
N LEU A 96 -34.96 -2.02 18.22
CA LEU A 96 -34.03 -2.76 17.37
C LEU A 96 -32.87 -3.40 18.16
N GLY A 97 -32.98 -3.45 19.49
CA GLY A 97 -31.97 -4.05 20.37
C GLY A 97 -30.72 -3.19 20.59
N TYR A 98 -30.78 -1.89 20.32
CA TYR A 98 -29.67 -0.95 20.54
C TYR A 98 -29.90 -0.03 21.74
N ASP A 99 -29.29 -0.37 22.87
CA ASP A 99 -29.49 0.35 24.16
C ASP A 99 -28.57 1.57 24.35
N GLY A 100 -27.62 1.80 23.43
CA GLY A 100 -26.64 2.88 23.54
C GLY A 100 -27.18 4.29 23.34
N GLY A 101 -28.39 4.39 22.80
CA GLY A 101 -28.99 5.65 22.35
C GLY A 101 -28.17 6.37 21.26
N ARG A 102 -28.68 7.53 20.83
CA ARG A 102 -28.09 8.27 19.70
C ARG A 102 -26.64 8.75 19.94
N ARG A 103 -26.27 9.00 21.20
CA ARG A 103 -24.92 9.48 21.55
C ARG A 103 -23.87 8.40 21.28
N ARG A 104 -24.13 7.16 21.71
CA ARG A 104 -23.23 6.03 21.46
C ARG A 104 -23.21 5.69 19.96
N LEU A 105 -24.36 5.71 19.30
CA LEU A 105 -24.47 5.46 17.87
C LEU A 105 -23.59 6.43 17.07
N ASN A 106 -23.66 7.73 17.36
CA ASN A 106 -22.82 8.73 16.72
C ASN A 106 -21.33 8.55 17.02
N ALA A 107 -20.98 8.08 18.22
CA ALA A 107 -19.59 7.79 18.58
C ALA A 107 -19.06 6.57 17.81
N GLU A 108 -19.87 5.52 17.65
CA GLU A 108 -19.53 4.33 16.88
C GLU A 108 -19.42 4.65 15.38
N LEU A 109 -20.34 5.43 14.81
CA LEU A 109 -20.24 5.91 13.43
C LEU A 109 -18.99 6.78 13.20
N ARG A 110 -18.64 7.64 14.17
CA ARG A 110 -17.39 8.41 14.11
C ARG A 110 -16.18 7.48 14.15
N LYS A 111 -16.21 6.42 14.95
CA LYS A 111 -15.14 5.41 15.00
C LYS A 111 -15.02 4.69 13.66
N THR A 112 -16.14 4.25 13.07
CA THR A 112 -16.20 3.63 11.74
C THR A 112 -15.70 4.57 10.64
N PHE A 113 -16.02 5.87 10.69
CA PHE A 113 -15.48 6.85 9.75
C PHE A 113 -13.94 6.93 9.78
N ILE A 114 -13.35 6.86 10.97
CA ILE A 114 -11.89 6.84 11.12
C ILE A 114 -11.31 5.50 10.64
N ALA A 115 -11.99 4.39 10.95
CA ALA A 115 -11.63 3.06 10.46
C ALA A 115 -11.59 3.01 8.92
N SER A 116 -12.55 3.64 8.23
CA SER A 116 -12.52 3.77 6.77
C SER A 116 -11.24 4.42 6.26
N ALA A 117 -10.80 5.53 6.89
CA ALA A 117 -9.56 6.19 6.50
C ALA A 117 -8.33 5.29 6.72
N ILE A 118 -8.27 4.57 7.84
CA ILE A 118 -7.17 3.64 8.17
C ILE A 118 -7.10 2.51 7.14
N ILE A 119 -8.23 1.88 6.82
CA ILE A 119 -8.29 0.82 5.80
C ILE A 119 -7.79 1.34 4.46
N ILE A 120 -8.27 2.50 4.00
CA ILE A 120 -7.86 3.06 2.71
C ILE A 120 -6.36 3.34 2.70
N LEU A 121 -5.84 4.07 3.70
CA LEU A 121 -4.41 4.39 3.78
C LEU A 121 -3.52 3.14 3.82
N THR A 122 -3.97 2.08 4.48
CA THR A 122 -3.20 0.83 4.62
C THR A 122 -3.18 0.01 3.33
N THR A 123 -4.23 0.07 2.51
CA THR A 123 -4.45 -0.87 1.39
C THR A 123 -4.32 -0.28 0.00
N SER A 124 -4.22 1.05 -0.14
CA SER A 124 -4.09 1.72 -1.44
C SER A 124 -2.84 2.58 -1.57
N GLY A 125 -2.07 2.76 -0.50
CA GLY A 125 -0.84 3.55 -0.52
C GLY A 125 -1.03 5.04 -0.79
N VAL A 126 -2.24 5.60 -0.78
CA VAL A 126 -2.51 7.02 -1.08
C VAL A 126 -1.89 7.99 -0.05
N ARG A 127 -1.53 9.19 -0.50
CA ARG A 127 -1.09 10.29 0.39
C ARG A 127 -2.28 10.82 1.18
N ASN A 128 -2.02 11.46 2.32
CA ASN A 128 -3.10 12.04 3.13
C ASN A 128 -3.95 13.05 2.36
N HIS A 129 -3.32 13.94 1.59
CA HIS A 129 -4.08 14.94 0.83
C HIS A 129 -4.83 14.32 -0.36
N GLU A 130 -4.32 13.22 -0.93
CA GLU A 130 -5.02 12.43 -1.96
C GLU A 130 -6.24 11.71 -1.36
N LEU A 131 -6.11 11.12 -0.16
CA LEU A 131 -7.25 10.57 0.57
C LEU A 131 -8.32 11.65 0.81
N LEU A 132 -7.90 12.85 1.21
CA LEU A 132 -8.81 13.94 1.55
C LEU A 132 -9.46 14.57 0.30
N SER A 133 -8.90 14.35 -0.89
CA SER A 133 -9.44 14.85 -2.16
C SER A 133 -10.43 13.87 -2.82
N ILE A 134 -10.58 12.64 -2.32
CA ILE A 134 -11.49 11.68 -2.94
C ILE A 134 -12.95 12.13 -2.82
N LYS A 135 -13.69 11.84 -3.89
CA LYS A 135 -15.10 12.25 -4.07
C LYS A 135 -16.04 11.06 -4.03
N LYS A 136 -17.33 11.32 -3.77
CA LYS A 136 -18.39 10.30 -3.93
C LYS A 136 -18.31 9.67 -5.32
N GLY A 137 -18.46 8.35 -5.40
CA GLY A 137 -18.37 7.63 -6.66
C GLY A 137 -16.95 7.52 -7.24
N CYS A 138 -15.91 7.69 -6.43
CA CYS A 138 -14.52 7.58 -6.88
C CYS A 138 -14.07 6.17 -7.27
N SER A 139 -14.76 5.12 -6.81
CA SER A 139 -14.38 3.73 -7.12
C SER A 139 -15.12 3.18 -8.33
N PHE A 140 -14.42 2.47 -9.21
CA PHE A 140 -14.97 1.82 -10.40
C PHE A 140 -14.29 0.47 -10.65
N THR A 141 -14.83 -0.34 -11.56
CA THR A 141 -14.31 -1.68 -11.87
C THR A 141 -14.01 -1.80 -13.36
N ASN A 142 -12.91 -2.45 -13.69
CA ASN A 142 -12.55 -2.86 -15.04
C ASN A 142 -12.37 -4.39 -15.07
N ILE A 143 -12.59 -5.00 -16.22
CA ILE A 143 -12.29 -6.41 -16.46
C ILE A 143 -10.93 -6.46 -17.16
N ASP A 144 -10.03 -7.30 -16.68
CA ASP A 144 -8.74 -7.52 -17.33
C ASP A 144 -8.85 -8.48 -18.53
N ASP A 145 -7.75 -8.65 -19.27
CA ASP A 145 -7.69 -9.52 -20.44
C ASP A 145 -7.97 -11.00 -20.11
N ASP A 146 -7.81 -11.38 -18.83
CA ASP A 146 -8.05 -12.72 -18.29
C ASP A 146 -9.48 -12.91 -17.72
N GLY A 147 -10.32 -11.88 -17.78
CA GLY A 147 -11.70 -11.90 -17.28
C GLY A 147 -11.86 -11.63 -15.77
N ASN A 148 -10.80 -11.26 -15.06
CA ASN A 148 -10.86 -10.89 -13.64
C ASN A 148 -11.32 -9.45 -13.46
N THR A 149 -12.08 -9.21 -12.39
CA THR A 149 -12.52 -7.86 -12.02
C THR A 149 -11.45 -7.14 -11.19
N ILE A 150 -10.87 -6.08 -11.75
CA ILE A 150 -9.96 -5.17 -11.06
C ILE A 150 -10.74 -3.96 -10.57
N ILE A 151 -10.54 -3.60 -9.31
CA ILE A 151 -11.21 -2.46 -8.68
C ILE A 151 -10.24 -1.29 -8.63
N TRP A 152 -10.71 -0.13 -9.08
CA TRP A 152 -9.96 1.11 -9.14
C TRP A 152 -10.60 2.18 -8.27
N MET A 153 -9.79 3.14 -7.83
CA MET A 153 -10.21 4.36 -7.16
C MET A 153 -9.57 5.55 -7.86
N ARG A 154 -10.35 6.62 -8.12
CA ARG A 154 -9.87 7.89 -8.65
C ARG A 154 -9.80 8.96 -7.57
N GLY A 155 -8.81 9.83 -7.62
CA GLY A 155 -8.70 11.01 -6.76
C GLY A 155 -8.02 12.15 -7.49
N ARG A 156 -7.64 13.19 -6.75
CA ARG A 156 -6.91 14.33 -7.30
C ARG A 156 -5.67 14.59 -6.48
N SER A 157 -4.55 14.80 -7.15
CA SER A 157 -3.32 15.25 -6.51
C SER A 157 -3.12 16.74 -6.76
N GLU A 158 -3.30 17.56 -5.72
CA GLU A 158 -3.09 19.01 -5.80
C GLU A 158 -1.60 19.41 -5.78
N LYS A 159 -0.73 18.54 -5.26
CA LYS A 159 0.71 18.82 -5.15
C LYS A 159 1.48 18.58 -6.45
N THR A 160 0.96 17.78 -7.38
CA THR A 160 1.72 17.29 -8.54
C THR A 160 1.36 17.95 -9.87
N TYR A 161 0.42 18.90 -9.91
CA TYR A 161 -0.16 19.44 -11.17
C TYR A 161 -0.67 18.36 -12.16
N GLU A 162 -0.79 17.09 -11.72
CA GLU A 162 -1.19 15.94 -12.56
C GLU A 162 -2.71 15.87 -12.81
N GLY A 163 -3.51 16.58 -12.02
CA GLY A 163 -4.97 16.45 -12.09
C GLY A 163 -5.45 15.13 -11.48
N ASP A 164 -6.12 14.30 -12.27
CA ASP A 164 -6.83 13.11 -11.78
C ASP A 164 -5.90 11.87 -11.72
N THR A 165 -5.82 11.22 -10.55
CA THR A 165 -4.97 10.05 -10.28
C THR A 165 -5.82 8.81 -9.99
N GLU A 166 -5.29 7.62 -10.31
CA GLU A 166 -6.01 6.35 -10.17
C GLU A 166 -5.14 5.31 -9.48
N TRP A 167 -5.75 4.51 -8.60
CA TRP A 167 -5.10 3.46 -7.82
C TRP A 167 -5.92 2.17 -7.88
N ILE A 168 -5.24 1.02 -7.99
CA ILE A 168 -5.87 -0.28 -7.79
C ILE A 168 -6.14 -0.45 -6.30
N ILE A 169 -7.33 -0.93 -5.97
CA ILE A 169 -7.78 -1.07 -4.59
C ILE A 169 -8.38 -2.45 -4.33
N THR A 170 -8.45 -2.82 -3.06
CA THR A 170 -9.08 -4.08 -2.64
C THR A 170 -10.58 -3.91 -2.38
N ASP A 171 -11.31 -5.01 -2.29
CA ASP A 171 -12.74 -4.98 -1.93
C ASP A 171 -13.00 -4.29 -0.59
N ILE A 172 -12.15 -4.52 0.41
CA ILE A 172 -12.28 -3.87 1.72
C ILE A 172 -12.06 -2.35 1.61
N THR A 173 -11.17 -1.90 0.72
CA THR A 173 -11.00 -0.47 0.42
C THR A 173 -12.26 0.12 -0.22
N ARG A 174 -12.86 -0.56 -1.22
CA ARG A 174 -14.11 -0.11 -1.84
C ARG A 174 -15.25 -0.03 -0.83
N LYS A 175 -15.37 -1.04 0.03
CA LYS A 175 -16.34 -1.07 1.13
C LYS A 175 -16.12 0.11 2.09
N ALA A 176 -14.88 0.40 2.48
CA ALA A 176 -14.53 1.52 3.33
C ALA A 176 -14.89 2.88 2.72
N ILE A 177 -14.68 3.07 1.40
CA ILE A 177 -15.08 4.26 0.65
C ILE A 177 -16.61 4.44 0.69
N ASN A 178 -17.35 3.38 0.40
CA ASN A 178 -18.82 3.42 0.37
C ASN A 178 -19.40 3.74 1.75
N ILE A 179 -18.86 3.11 2.80
CA ILE A 179 -19.25 3.40 4.19
C ILE A 179 -18.94 4.84 4.57
N ALA A 180 -17.72 5.32 4.30
CA ALA A 180 -17.35 6.70 4.59
C ALA A 180 -18.27 7.69 3.86
N THR A 181 -18.62 7.37 2.61
CA THR A 181 -19.59 8.12 1.82
C THR A 181 -20.95 8.16 2.53
N ARG A 182 -21.52 7.01 2.92
CA ARG A 182 -22.83 6.98 3.61
C ARG A 182 -22.81 7.67 4.98
N ILE A 183 -21.71 7.59 5.73
CA ILE A 183 -21.59 8.27 7.01
C ILE A 183 -21.67 9.79 6.84
N THR A 184 -20.96 10.35 5.84
CA THR A 184 -20.89 11.81 5.63
C THR A 184 -21.99 12.36 4.74
N GLU A 185 -22.90 11.53 4.24
CA GLU A 185 -24.03 11.94 3.40
C GLU A 185 -24.93 13.02 4.02
N PRO A 186 -25.36 12.95 5.30
CA PRO A 186 -26.17 14.01 5.89
C PRO A 186 -25.46 15.37 5.91
N LEU A 187 -24.13 15.37 6.11
CA LEU A 187 -23.33 16.60 6.08
C LEU A 187 -23.24 17.18 4.67
N ARG A 188 -23.13 16.33 3.64
CA ARG A 188 -23.19 16.79 2.24
C ARG A 188 -24.56 17.36 1.88
N ASN A 189 -25.65 16.74 2.35
CA ASN A 189 -27.00 17.23 2.09
C ASN A 189 -27.27 18.58 2.77
N GLU A 190 -26.75 18.80 3.98
CA GLU A 190 -26.81 20.10 4.67
C GLU A 190 -25.99 21.15 3.93
N LEU A 191 -24.76 20.80 3.52
CA LEU A 191 -23.90 21.67 2.73
C LEU A 191 -24.57 22.09 1.41
N GLU A 192 -25.20 21.15 0.70
CA GLU A 192 -25.93 21.40 -0.54
C GLU A 192 -27.11 22.36 -0.32
N SER A 193 -27.89 22.11 0.75
CA SER A 193 -29.03 22.96 1.11
C SER A 193 -28.60 24.39 1.44
N ASP A 194 -27.45 24.54 2.10
CA ASP A 194 -26.87 25.84 2.42
C ASP A 194 -26.31 26.56 1.19
N ILE A 195 -25.70 25.83 0.25
CA ILE A 195 -25.27 26.39 -1.05
C ILE A 195 -26.48 26.90 -1.82
N HIS A 196 -27.53 26.08 -1.96
CA HIS A 196 -28.77 26.47 -2.65
C HIS A 196 -29.43 27.69 -2.01
N ARG A 197 -29.53 27.74 -0.67
CA ARG A 197 -30.12 28.88 0.04
C ARG A 197 -29.35 30.17 -0.22
N ARG A 198 -28.02 30.12 -0.26
CA ARG A 198 -27.16 31.29 -0.51
C ARG A 198 -27.25 31.76 -1.96
N LEU A 199 -27.16 30.86 -2.93
CA LEU A 199 -27.29 31.19 -4.35
C LEU A 199 -28.68 31.73 -4.70
N HIS A 200 -29.73 31.27 -4.00
CA HIS A 200 -31.07 31.81 -4.16
C HIS A 200 -31.20 33.24 -3.59
N ALA A 201 -30.49 33.55 -2.49
CA ALA A 201 -30.51 34.89 -1.91
C ALA A 201 -29.61 35.88 -2.67
N ASP A 202 -28.48 35.40 -3.19
CA ASP A 202 -27.48 36.15 -3.95
C ASP A 202 -26.84 35.22 -5.01
N PRO A 203 -27.23 35.36 -6.29
CA PRO A 203 -26.69 34.53 -7.38
C PRO A 203 -25.17 34.65 -7.57
N GLU A 204 -24.55 35.77 -7.16
CA GLU A 204 -23.10 36.00 -7.28
C GLU A 204 -22.36 35.76 -5.97
N CYS A 205 -22.98 35.05 -5.02
CA CYS A 205 -22.41 34.80 -3.70
C CYS A 205 -21.08 34.02 -3.78
N THR A 206 -19.97 34.76 -3.72
CA THR A 206 -18.60 34.22 -3.78
C THR A 206 -18.28 33.27 -2.62
N ALA A 207 -18.98 33.39 -1.49
CA ALA A 207 -18.83 32.50 -0.34
C ALA A 207 -19.21 31.05 -0.64
N THR A 208 -19.97 30.80 -1.72
CA THR A 208 -20.36 29.44 -2.13
C THR A 208 -19.25 28.70 -2.89
N TRP A 209 -18.28 29.42 -3.47
CA TRP A 209 -17.22 28.82 -4.29
C TRP A 209 -16.43 27.74 -3.52
N GLN A 210 -15.99 28.05 -2.30
CA GLN A 210 -15.30 27.08 -1.43
C GLN A 210 -16.23 25.94 -0.99
N MET A 211 -17.52 26.22 -0.78
CA MET A 211 -18.50 25.22 -0.35
C MET A 211 -18.77 24.20 -1.46
N THR A 212 -18.83 24.64 -2.71
CA THR A 212 -18.98 23.78 -3.89
C THR A 212 -17.82 22.81 -4.05
N ALA A 213 -16.60 23.18 -3.64
CA ALA A 213 -15.44 22.27 -3.64
C ALA A 213 -15.62 21.09 -2.67
N TYR A 214 -16.37 21.26 -1.58
CA TYR A 214 -16.62 20.22 -0.57
C TYR A 214 -17.87 19.38 -0.86
N ARG A 215 -18.70 19.79 -1.82
CA ARG A 215 -19.99 19.16 -2.17
C ARG A 215 -19.87 17.65 -2.40
N GLU A 216 -18.79 17.22 -3.01
CA GLU A 216 -18.57 15.82 -3.39
C GLU A 216 -17.55 15.12 -2.50
N ALA A 217 -16.87 15.84 -1.61
CA ALA A 217 -15.80 15.29 -0.78
C ALA A 217 -16.36 14.24 0.21
N ILE A 218 -15.64 13.13 0.36
CA ILE A 218 -16.03 12.05 1.28
C ILE A 218 -15.61 12.40 2.71
N PHE A 219 -14.37 12.85 2.90
CA PHE A 219 -13.78 13.14 4.21
C PHE A 219 -14.07 14.57 4.67
N ILE A 220 -15.34 14.86 4.92
CA ILE A 220 -15.81 16.14 5.45
C ILE A 220 -16.17 16.05 6.93
N GLY A 221 -16.10 17.18 7.62
CA GLY A 221 -16.52 17.29 9.00
C GLY A 221 -17.01 18.69 9.35
N ARG A 222 -17.71 18.81 10.48
CA ARG A 222 -18.13 20.11 11.02
C ARG A 222 -17.05 20.67 11.94
N ASN A 223 -16.59 21.88 11.66
CA ASN A 223 -15.69 22.61 12.53
C ASN A 223 -16.42 22.99 13.83
N PHE A 224 -15.86 22.62 14.98
CA PHE A 224 -16.49 22.87 16.28
C PHE A 224 -16.57 24.35 16.66
N VAL A 225 -15.65 25.18 16.16
CA VAL A 225 -15.58 26.61 16.46
C VAL A 225 -16.49 27.39 15.53
N THR A 226 -16.38 27.16 14.22
CA THR A 226 -17.08 27.96 13.22
C THR A 226 -18.43 27.38 12.80
N GLY A 227 -18.71 26.12 13.16
CA GLY A 227 -19.91 25.38 12.72
C GLY A 227 -19.92 25.02 11.23
N LYS A 228 -18.91 25.45 10.46
CA LYS A 228 -18.84 25.24 9.00
C LYS A 228 -18.49 23.79 8.66
N ILE A 229 -19.09 23.28 7.58
CA ILE A 229 -18.79 21.98 7.00
C ILE A 229 -17.67 22.17 5.96
N GLN A 230 -16.60 21.42 6.10
CA GLN A 230 -15.43 21.48 5.20
C GLN A 230 -14.71 20.13 5.17
N THR A 231 -13.87 19.90 4.16
CA THR A 231 -12.93 18.78 4.14
C THR A 231 -12.02 18.84 5.38
N ILE A 232 -11.81 17.69 6.02
CA ILE A 232 -10.91 17.62 7.18
C ILE A 232 -9.46 17.87 6.73
N SER A 233 -8.66 18.56 7.54
CA SER A 233 -7.24 18.79 7.21
C SER A 233 -6.40 17.55 7.51
N SER A 234 -5.19 17.46 6.95
CA SER A 234 -4.24 16.37 7.28
C SER A 234 -3.92 16.30 8.78
N GLY A 235 -3.82 17.45 9.45
CA GLY A 235 -3.61 17.49 10.91
C GLY A 235 -4.84 16.98 11.69
N TRP A 236 -6.05 17.29 11.24
CA TRP A 236 -7.27 16.75 11.83
C TRP A 236 -7.34 15.23 11.64
N LEU A 237 -7.08 14.73 10.43
CA LEU A 237 -7.02 13.29 10.16
C LEU A 237 -6.00 12.58 11.07
N GLY A 238 -4.79 13.14 11.21
CA GLY A 238 -3.76 12.59 12.10
C GLY A 238 -4.21 12.52 13.56
N SER A 239 -4.92 13.54 14.05
CA SER A 239 -5.51 13.53 15.40
C SER A 239 -6.59 12.46 15.56
N LEU A 240 -7.45 12.27 14.55
CA LEU A 240 -8.48 11.23 14.56
C LEU A 240 -7.87 9.83 14.58
N VAL A 241 -6.86 9.57 13.74
CA VAL A 241 -6.14 8.28 13.73
C VAL A 241 -5.48 8.04 15.08
N SER A 242 -4.84 9.05 15.69
CA SER A 242 -4.23 8.92 17.01
C SER A 242 -5.26 8.62 18.11
N GLN A 243 -6.44 9.24 18.06
CA GLN A 243 -7.55 8.94 18.98
C GLN A 243 -8.04 7.50 18.82
N TYR A 244 -8.17 7.02 17.59
CA TYR A 244 -8.55 5.64 17.29
C TYR A 244 -7.52 4.65 17.87
N CYS A 245 -6.23 4.88 17.62
CA CYS A 245 -5.13 4.04 18.14
C CYS A 245 -5.14 3.98 19.67
N LYS A 246 -5.34 5.10 20.36
CA LYS A 246 -5.47 5.14 21.82
C LYS A 246 -6.69 4.37 22.31
N GLY A 247 -7.81 4.46 21.59
CA GLY A 247 -9.06 3.77 21.93
C GLY A 247 -8.95 2.24 21.87
N ILE A 248 -8.02 1.71 21.07
CA ILE A 248 -7.72 0.27 20.99
C ILE A 248 -6.54 -0.16 21.87
N GLY A 249 -5.93 0.77 22.62
CA GLY A 249 -4.82 0.48 23.53
C GLY A 249 -3.42 0.49 22.91
N LEU A 250 -3.27 0.95 21.66
CA LEU A 250 -1.96 1.06 21.02
C LEU A 250 -1.18 2.26 21.55
N LYS A 251 0.07 2.01 21.96
CA LYS A 251 0.99 3.05 22.47
C LYS A 251 1.82 3.70 21.35
N TRP A 252 1.91 3.06 20.18
CA TRP A 252 2.67 3.55 19.05
C TRP A 252 2.04 4.81 18.46
N LYS A 253 2.86 5.86 18.24
CA LYS A 253 2.38 7.13 17.68
C LYS A 253 2.36 7.03 16.15
N ILE A 254 1.20 6.62 15.61
CA ILE A 254 1.01 6.53 14.16
C ILE A 254 0.89 7.92 13.55
N SER A 255 1.81 8.23 12.64
CA SER A 255 1.68 9.32 11.67
C SER A 255 1.03 8.76 10.39
N PRO A 256 0.10 9.50 9.76
CA PRO A 256 -0.50 9.04 8.52
C PRO A 256 0.51 8.80 7.36
N HIS A 257 1.69 9.44 7.36
CA HIS A 257 2.75 9.14 6.40
C HIS A 257 3.36 7.74 6.57
N GLN A 258 3.28 7.15 7.76
CA GLN A 258 3.77 5.79 7.99
C GLN A 258 2.96 4.75 7.23
N PHE A 259 1.66 4.96 7.00
CA PHE A 259 0.84 4.01 6.23
C PHE A 259 1.36 3.87 4.79
N ARG A 260 1.70 4.98 4.14
CA ARG A 260 2.20 4.95 2.76
C ARG A 260 3.54 4.24 2.65
N ARG A 261 4.49 4.52 3.56
CA ARG A 261 5.76 3.77 3.61
C ARG A 261 5.55 2.29 3.91
N THR A 262 4.66 1.98 4.84
CA THR A 262 4.33 0.59 5.22
C THR A 262 3.72 -0.18 4.05
N PHE A 263 2.78 0.44 3.31
CA PHE A 263 2.21 -0.12 2.09
C PHE A 263 3.30 -0.40 1.04
N ALA A 264 4.18 0.57 0.77
CA ALA A 264 5.27 0.38 -0.19
C ALA A 264 6.19 -0.80 0.18
N VAL A 265 6.59 -0.90 1.46
CA VAL A 265 7.39 -2.02 1.97
C VAL A 265 6.65 -3.35 1.82
N TYR A 266 5.36 -3.39 2.11
CA TYR A 266 4.56 -4.61 1.98
C TYR A 266 4.40 -5.04 0.52
N VAL A 267 4.22 -4.11 -0.40
CA VAL A 267 4.18 -4.42 -1.84
C VAL A 267 5.52 -4.98 -2.30
N VAL A 268 6.64 -4.38 -1.88
CA VAL A 268 8.01 -4.87 -2.19
C VAL A 268 8.27 -6.25 -1.58
N ARG A 269 7.85 -6.49 -0.33
CA ARG A 269 8.05 -7.76 0.40
C ARG A 269 7.14 -8.88 -0.07
N SER A 270 5.98 -8.56 -0.67
CA SER A 270 5.08 -9.56 -1.22
C SER A 270 5.80 -10.33 -2.34
N ALA A 271 5.78 -11.67 -2.29
CA ALA A 271 6.55 -12.56 -3.16
C ALA A 271 6.19 -12.47 -4.67
N ASN A 272 5.22 -11.62 -5.01
CA ASN A 272 4.70 -11.35 -6.35
C ASN A 272 4.73 -9.85 -6.71
N GLY A 273 5.40 -9.01 -5.91
CA GLY A 273 5.55 -7.58 -6.18
C GLY A 273 6.45 -7.32 -7.38
N ASP A 274 5.91 -7.48 -8.58
CA ASP A 274 6.56 -6.95 -9.77
C ASP A 274 6.70 -5.45 -9.60
N ILE A 275 7.93 -4.94 -9.62
CA ILE A 275 8.26 -3.51 -9.63
C ILE A 275 7.48 -2.78 -10.73
N ARG A 276 7.04 -3.49 -11.78
CA ARG A 276 6.13 -3.00 -12.83
C ARG A 276 4.71 -2.69 -12.34
N TYR A 277 4.19 -3.35 -11.31
CA TYR A 277 2.91 -2.96 -10.69
C TYR A 277 3.05 -1.69 -9.86
N LEU A 278 4.16 -1.53 -9.14
CA LEU A 278 4.50 -0.26 -8.48
C LEU A 278 4.66 0.88 -9.51
N LYS A 279 5.27 0.60 -10.67
CA LYS A 279 5.33 1.53 -11.82
C LYS A 279 3.97 2.04 -12.26
N GLN A 280 2.97 1.16 -12.40
CA GLN A 280 1.63 1.53 -12.86
C GLN A 280 0.80 2.18 -11.74
N HIS A 281 1.01 1.73 -10.49
CA HIS A 281 0.36 2.26 -9.29
C HIS A 281 0.89 3.65 -8.88
N PHE A 282 2.13 3.99 -9.26
CA PHE A 282 2.80 5.28 -9.01
C PHE A 282 3.21 6.02 -10.30
N LYS A 283 2.68 5.59 -11.45
CA LYS A 283 2.71 6.18 -12.80
C LYS A 283 4.06 6.52 -13.49
N HIS A 284 5.25 6.48 -12.86
CA HIS A 284 6.50 7.02 -13.47
C HIS A 284 7.80 6.17 -13.39
N TRP A 285 7.76 4.84 -13.22
CA TRP A 285 9.02 4.07 -13.07
C TRP A 285 9.60 3.58 -14.42
N SER A 286 10.93 3.61 -14.59
CA SER A 286 11.64 2.73 -15.53
C SER A 286 12.30 1.59 -14.75
N LEU A 287 12.48 0.41 -15.37
CA LEU A 287 13.04 -0.79 -14.72
C LEU A 287 14.51 -0.63 -14.31
N ASP A 288 15.19 0.36 -14.88
CA ASP A 288 16.58 0.68 -14.57
C ASP A 288 16.65 1.69 -13.42
N MET A 289 17.24 1.25 -12.31
CA MET A 289 17.56 2.09 -11.13
C MET A 289 18.38 3.32 -11.52
N THR A 290 19.15 3.24 -12.60
CA THR A 290 19.98 4.32 -13.14
C THR A 290 19.22 5.22 -14.12
N ALA A 291 18.29 4.67 -14.92
CA ALA A 291 17.44 5.44 -15.84
C ALA A 291 16.35 6.23 -15.10
N LEU A 292 15.95 5.76 -13.90
CA LEU A 292 15.09 6.48 -12.94
C LEU A 292 15.64 7.87 -12.56
N TYR A 293 16.96 8.07 -12.60
CA TYR A 293 17.61 9.36 -12.33
C TYR A 293 17.77 10.23 -13.58
N ALA A 294 17.77 9.62 -14.77
CA ALA A 294 17.96 10.34 -16.03
C ALA A 294 16.66 11.03 -16.47
N SER A 295 15.50 10.44 -16.15
CA SER A 295 14.19 10.95 -16.55
C SER A 295 13.31 11.26 -15.33
N HIS A 296 13.40 12.46 -14.75
CA HIS A 296 12.27 13.32 -14.34
C HIS A 296 12.61 14.34 -13.25
N ASP A 297 11.82 15.42 -13.28
CA ASP A 297 11.77 16.61 -12.41
C ASP A 297 11.94 16.30 -10.90
N GLU A 298 12.56 17.24 -10.18
CA GLU A 298 12.85 17.27 -8.72
C GLU A 298 11.64 17.02 -7.78
N ARG A 299 10.44 16.78 -8.32
CA ARG A 299 9.14 17.03 -7.68
C ARG A 299 8.45 15.78 -7.14
N ASP A 300 9.04 14.60 -7.34
CA ASP A 300 8.62 13.30 -6.77
C ASP A 300 9.76 12.59 -6.01
N SER A 301 10.86 13.31 -5.71
CA SER A 301 12.03 12.73 -5.03
C SER A 301 11.65 12.12 -3.68
N GLU A 302 10.82 12.76 -2.85
CA GLU A 302 10.57 12.28 -1.49
C GLU A 302 9.87 10.91 -1.45
N LEU A 303 8.93 10.64 -2.37
CA LEU A 303 8.31 9.33 -2.50
C LEU A 303 9.28 8.32 -3.10
N LEU A 304 10.02 8.73 -4.13
CA LEU A 304 11.03 7.90 -4.74
C LEU A 304 12.08 7.51 -3.70
N ASP A 305 12.53 8.44 -2.87
CA ASP A 305 13.46 8.26 -1.77
C ASP A 305 12.88 7.35 -0.69
N GLU A 306 11.60 7.48 -0.34
CA GLU A 306 10.96 6.60 0.64
C GLU A 306 10.78 5.17 0.12
N VAL A 307 10.39 5.00 -1.15
CA VAL A 307 10.22 3.68 -1.76
C VAL A 307 11.56 3.05 -2.11
N MET A 308 12.55 3.84 -2.51
CA MET A 308 13.93 3.40 -2.75
C MET A 308 14.64 3.10 -1.45
N ALA A 309 14.39 3.87 -0.38
CA ALA A 309 14.86 3.52 0.96
C ALA A 309 14.20 2.23 1.42
N ALA A 310 12.90 2.04 1.20
CA ALA A 310 12.20 0.79 1.49
C ALA A 310 12.72 -0.39 0.67
N PHE A 311 13.01 -0.18 -0.62
CA PHE A 311 13.57 -1.19 -1.51
C PHE A 311 15.01 -1.54 -1.12
N SER A 312 15.84 -0.54 -0.85
CA SER A 312 17.22 -0.69 -0.39
C SER A 312 17.29 -1.33 1.00
N GLU A 313 16.38 -0.97 1.91
CA GLU A 313 16.25 -1.56 3.25
C GLU A 313 15.74 -3.01 3.17
N ALA A 314 14.68 -3.29 2.40
CA ALA A 314 14.22 -4.67 2.19
C ALA A 314 15.29 -5.53 1.49
N LYS A 315 16.00 -4.97 0.51
CA LYS A 315 17.13 -5.62 -0.15
C LYS A 315 18.30 -5.83 0.81
N TYR A 316 18.57 -4.87 1.69
CA TYR A 316 19.57 -4.99 2.75
C TYR A 316 19.18 -6.10 3.73
N ASP A 317 17.93 -6.14 4.22
CA ASP A 317 17.44 -7.20 5.12
C ASP A 317 17.62 -8.59 4.49
N VAL A 318 17.25 -8.73 3.20
CA VAL A 318 17.40 -9.98 2.45
C VAL A 318 18.88 -10.35 2.30
N LEU A 319 19.74 -9.40 1.94
CA LEU A 319 21.17 -9.66 1.77
C LEU A 319 21.90 -9.87 3.09
N GLU A 320 21.49 -9.20 4.18
CA GLU A 320 22.02 -9.39 5.52
C GLU A 320 21.74 -10.82 5.97
N HIS A 321 20.51 -11.29 5.79
CA HIS A 321 20.13 -12.67 6.05
C HIS A 321 20.88 -13.68 5.16
N ILE A 322 20.96 -13.42 3.85
CA ILE A 322 21.68 -14.27 2.89
C ILE A 322 23.20 -14.26 3.12
N LEU A 323 23.79 -13.21 3.69
CA LEU A 323 25.23 -13.12 3.95
C LEU A 323 25.63 -13.62 5.33
N ASP A 324 24.68 -13.78 6.26
CA ASP A 324 24.93 -14.39 7.56
C ASP A 324 25.44 -15.84 7.41
N GLU A 325 26.55 -16.17 8.08
CA GLU A 325 27.17 -17.50 8.01
C GLU A 325 26.24 -18.63 8.49
N SER A 326 25.33 -18.35 9.42
CA SER A 326 24.40 -19.31 10.01
C SER A 326 23.20 -19.62 9.12
N THR A 327 22.86 -18.75 8.18
CA THR A 327 21.68 -18.93 7.32
C THR A 327 21.91 -20.05 6.31
N PRO A 328 21.10 -21.12 6.31
CA PRO A 328 21.21 -22.17 5.31
C PRO A 328 20.72 -21.67 3.95
N LEU A 329 21.38 -22.10 2.87
CA LEU A 329 21.07 -21.68 1.50
C LEU A 329 20.94 -22.89 0.58
N SER A 330 20.05 -22.78 -0.40
CA SER A 330 19.95 -23.65 -1.58
C SER A 330 19.82 -22.81 -2.86
N GLY A 331 19.64 -23.45 -4.02
CA GLY A 331 19.66 -22.82 -5.33
C GLY A 331 21.05 -22.82 -5.96
N GLY A 332 21.12 -22.49 -7.26
CA GLY A 332 22.35 -22.61 -8.04
C GLY A 332 23.45 -21.61 -7.65
N LEU A 333 23.10 -20.49 -7.02
CA LEU A 333 24.06 -19.47 -6.58
C LEU A 333 24.53 -19.66 -5.12
N ALA A 334 23.89 -20.56 -4.36
CA ALA A 334 24.17 -20.76 -2.93
C ALA A 334 25.65 -21.01 -2.64
N GLU A 335 26.30 -21.86 -3.44
CA GLU A 335 27.71 -22.22 -3.22
C GLU A 335 28.66 -21.03 -3.46
N SER A 336 28.35 -20.19 -4.45
CA SER A 336 29.09 -18.95 -4.69
C SER A 336 28.93 -17.97 -3.53
N VAL A 337 27.72 -17.88 -2.96
CA VAL A 337 27.46 -17.05 -1.77
C VAL A 337 28.21 -17.61 -0.56
N ARG A 338 28.19 -18.92 -0.29
CA ARG A 338 28.96 -19.52 0.82
C ARG A 338 30.47 -19.26 0.69
N LYS A 339 31.02 -19.37 -0.51
CA LYS A 339 32.42 -19.01 -0.78
C LYS A 339 32.70 -17.52 -0.52
N PHE A 340 31.75 -16.66 -0.89
CA PHE A 340 31.84 -15.23 -0.60
C PHE A 340 31.78 -14.94 0.91
N ARG A 341 30.90 -15.62 1.68
CA ARG A 341 30.84 -15.53 3.15
C ARG A 341 32.18 -15.93 3.79
N ALA A 342 32.77 -17.05 3.34
CA ALA A 342 34.01 -17.58 3.87
C ALA A 342 35.26 -16.77 3.46
N ALA A 343 35.17 -15.97 2.40
CA ALA A 343 36.24 -15.08 1.99
C ALA A 343 36.38 -13.97 3.05
N LYS A 344 37.51 -13.92 3.75
CA LYS A 344 37.87 -12.81 4.65
C LYS A 344 38.13 -11.54 3.84
N ILE A 345 37.08 -10.88 3.42
CA ILE A 345 37.15 -9.67 2.60
C ILE A 345 37.56 -8.50 3.50
N GLN A 346 38.87 -8.24 3.59
CA GLN A 346 39.46 -7.12 4.34
C GLN A 346 39.14 -5.73 3.78
N THR A 347 38.41 -5.65 2.66
CA THR A 347 38.10 -4.39 1.96
C THR A 347 37.01 -3.56 2.63
N TYR A 348 36.20 -4.13 3.54
CA TYR A 348 35.09 -3.44 4.18
C TYR A 348 35.31 -3.24 5.69
N LYS A 349 34.92 -2.06 6.19
CA LYS A 349 35.12 -1.66 7.60
C LYS A 349 34.24 -2.44 8.59
N SER A 350 33.12 -3.02 8.13
CA SER A 350 32.19 -3.82 8.94
C SER A 350 31.30 -4.69 8.05
N HIS A 351 30.66 -5.72 8.63
CA HIS A 351 29.67 -6.57 7.94
C HIS A 351 28.54 -5.73 7.33
N SER A 352 27.97 -4.79 8.10
CA SER A 352 26.93 -3.88 7.60
C SER A 352 27.41 -3.00 6.43
N ALA A 353 28.67 -2.55 6.43
CA ALA A 353 29.23 -1.79 5.32
C ALA A 353 29.37 -2.64 4.05
N MET A 354 29.75 -3.92 4.19
CA MET A 354 29.81 -4.88 3.09
C MET A 354 28.42 -5.16 2.51
N VAL A 355 27.44 -5.52 3.36
CA VAL A 355 26.05 -5.80 2.92
C VAL A 355 25.49 -4.61 2.14
N LYS A 356 25.75 -3.39 2.62
CA LYS A 356 25.32 -2.17 1.92
C LYS A 356 25.97 -2.03 0.54
N THR A 357 27.28 -2.22 0.41
CA THR A 357 27.96 -2.13 -0.90
C THR A 357 27.50 -3.22 -1.86
N VAL A 358 27.28 -4.45 -1.38
CA VAL A 358 26.73 -5.55 -2.20
C VAL A 358 25.29 -5.25 -2.63
N SER A 359 24.47 -4.71 -1.73
CA SER A 359 23.11 -4.25 -2.02
C SER A 359 23.07 -3.20 -3.12
N ASP A 360 24.02 -2.28 -3.17
CA ASP A 360 24.06 -1.27 -4.23
C ASP A 360 24.53 -1.85 -5.60
N SER A 361 25.21 -3.00 -5.60
CA SER A 361 25.91 -3.55 -6.78
C SER A 361 25.21 -4.76 -7.44
N VAL A 362 24.43 -5.53 -6.68
CA VAL A 362 23.85 -6.80 -7.16
C VAL A 362 22.36 -6.63 -7.41
N PHE A 363 21.87 -6.94 -8.62
CA PHE A 363 20.43 -7.05 -8.86
C PHE A 363 19.88 -8.26 -8.10
N ILE A 364 18.81 -8.09 -7.33
CA ILE A 364 18.10 -9.18 -6.66
C ILE A 364 16.61 -8.86 -6.63
N ARG A 365 15.78 -9.82 -6.98
CA ARG A 365 14.32 -9.72 -6.94
C ARG A 365 13.70 -10.92 -6.21
N ALA A 366 12.58 -10.68 -5.53
CA ALA A 366 11.77 -11.76 -4.97
C ALA A 366 11.07 -12.53 -6.10
N THR A 367 11.01 -13.86 -5.96
CA THR A 367 10.07 -14.72 -6.68
C THR A 367 9.29 -15.54 -5.64
N SER A 368 8.25 -16.24 -6.08
CA SER A 368 7.44 -17.07 -5.19
C SER A 368 8.25 -18.17 -4.48
N VAL A 369 9.34 -18.65 -5.10
CA VAL A 369 10.14 -19.81 -4.65
C VAL A 369 11.61 -19.51 -4.35
N ALA A 370 12.13 -18.34 -4.75
CA ALA A 370 13.55 -18.01 -4.63
C ALA A 370 13.82 -16.48 -4.67
N TRP A 371 15.03 -16.08 -4.30
CA TRP A 371 15.62 -14.80 -4.65
C TRP A 371 16.39 -14.93 -5.96
N CYS A 372 16.12 -14.03 -6.92
CA CYS A 372 16.63 -14.14 -8.28
C CYS A 372 17.56 -12.97 -8.62
N THR A 373 18.77 -13.27 -9.08
CA THR A 373 19.76 -12.26 -9.51
C THR A 373 19.76 -12.01 -11.02
N ASN A 374 18.85 -12.65 -11.75
CA ASN A 374 18.72 -12.47 -13.19
C ASN A 374 18.04 -11.11 -13.49
N ASP A 375 18.74 -10.25 -14.21
CA ASP A 375 18.28 -8.93 -14.65
C ASP A 375 17.42 -8.99 -15.94
N LEU A 376 17.43 -10.12 -16.67
CA LEU A 376 16.64 -10.31 -17.89
C LEU A 376 15.15 -10.61 -17.62
N VAL A 377 14.29 -9.88 -18.33
CA VAL A 377 12.81 -9.87 -18.19
C VAL A 377 12.12 -11.18 -18.62
N SER A 378 12.76 -12.01 -19.45
CA SER A 378 12.15 -13.21 -20.07
C SER A 378 12.10 -14.46 -19.18
N CYS A 379 12.53 -14.38 -17.91
CA CYS A 379 12.59 -15.55 -17.04
C CYS A 379 11.21 -15.90 -16.45
N VAL A 380 10.71 -17.10 -16.80
CA VAL A 380 9.43 -17.69 -16.31
C VAL A 380 9.62 -18.70 -15.16
N GLY A 381 10.81 -18.77 -14.57
CA GLY A 381 11.08 -19.69 -13.47
C GLY A 381 10.41 -19.24 -12.18
N GLY A 382 9.78 -20.18 -11.46
CA GLY A 382 9.17 -19.88 -10.17
C GLY A 382 7.75 -19.29 -10.24
N SER A 383 7.05 -19.45 -11.37
CA SER A 383 5.64 -19.10 -11.51
C SER A 383 4.89 -20.10 -12.38
N GLY A 384 3.58 -20.23 -12.15
CA GLY A 384 2.68 -21.07 -12.93
C GLY A 384 3.14 -22.53 -13.01
N VAL A 385 3.28 -23.02 -14.24
CA VAL A 385 3.62 -24.43 -14.51
C VAL A 385 5.04 -24.81 -14.05
N GLU A 386 6.02 -23.90 -14.07
CA GLU A 386 7.44 -24.20 -13.80
C GLU A 386 7.90 -23.70 -12.42
N ALA A 387 7.07 -23.95 -11.40
CA ALA A 387 7.28 -23.50 -10.02
C ALA A 387 8.62 -23.98 -9.43
N THR A 388 9.08 -25.20 -9.73
CA THR A 388 10.34 -25.76 -9.18
C THR A 388 11.60 -25.36 -9.94
N ARG A 389 11.49 -24.67 -11.08
CA ARG A 389 12.62 -24.36 -11.97
C ARG A 389 13.73 -23.54 -11.29
N CYS A 390 13.39 -22.83 -10.21
CA CYS A 390 14.37 -22.09 -9.44
C CYS A 390 15.22 -22.97 -8.50
N GLY A 391 14.92 -24.26 -8.30
CA GLY A 391 15.68 -25.11 -7.37
C GLY A 391 17.12 -25.38 -7.78
N ASP A 392 17.42 -25.32 -9.08
CA ASP A 392 18.72 -25.59 -9.69
C ASP A 392 19.21 -24.44 -10.60
N CYS A 393 18.52 -23.30 -10.62
CA CYS A 393 18.84 -22.18 -11.48
C CYS A 393 20.11 -21.44 -11.04
N VAL A 394 21.01 -21.12 -11.96
CA VAL A 394 22.28 -20.41 -11.69
C VAL A 394 22.11 -19.03 -11.06
N ASN A 395 20.95 -18.40 -11.28
CA ASN A 395 20.64 -17.06 -10.75
C ASN A 395 19.76 -17.11 -9.49
N SER A 396 19.57 -18.29 -8.90
CA SER A 396 18.69 -18.47 -7.74
C SER A 396 19.45 -18.63 -6.44
N ILE A 397 18.95 -17.96 -5.40
CA ILE A 397 19.31 -18.16 -4.00
C ILE A 397 18.02 -18.47 -3.25
N ILE A 398 17.99 -19.53 -2.47
CA ILE A 398 16.83 -19.95 -1.67
C ILE A 398 17.30 -20.01 -0.22
N ASP A 399 16.63 -19.31 0.68
CA ASP A 399 16.89 -19.33 2.12
C ASP A 399 15.78 -20.09 2.87
N ASP A 400 15.95 -20.23 4.18
CA ASP A 400 14.99 -20.82 5.10
C ASP A 400 13.60 -20.17 5.06
N THR A 401 13.50 -18.86 4.72
CA THR A 401 12.21 -18.16 4.60
C THR A 401 11.28 -18.78 3.55
N LYS A 402 11.83 -19.53 2.58
CA LYS A 402 11.07 -20.17 1.49
C LYS A 402 10.67 -21.62 1.78
N VAL A 403 11.08 -22.19 2.92
CA VAL A 403 10.76 -23.58 3.30
C VAL A 403 9.26 -23.90 3.21
N PRO A 404 8.33 -23.06 3.72
CA PRO A 404 6.90 -23.37 3.66
C PRO A 404 6.37 -23.52 2.23
N VAL A 405 6.88 -22.69 1.30
CA VAL A 405 6.46 -22.74 -0.11
C VAL A 405 6.95 -24.02 -0.78
N TRP A 406 8.20 -24.42 -0.53
CA TRP A 406 8.76 -25.65 -1.09
C TRP A 406 8.11 -26.92 -0.52
N GLN A 407 7.73 -26.92 0.76
CA GLN A 407 6.94 -28.00 1.36
C GLN A 407 5.53 -28.09 0.74
N ALA A 408 4.88 -26.96 0.48
CA ALA A 408 3.59 -26.93 -0.18
C ALA A 408 3.67 -27.48 -1.62
N ILE A 409 4.69 -27.07 -2.40
CA ILE A 409 4.92 -27.59 -3.75
C ILE A 409 5.18 -29.10 -3.70
N TYR A 410 6.02 -29.59 -2.77
CA TYR A 410 6.29 -31.01 -2.62
C TYR A 410 5.02 -31.81 -2.31
N SER A 411 4.17 -31.30 -1.42
CA SER A 411 2.88 -31.91 -1.07
C SER A 411 1.96 -32.01 -2.28
N GLN A 412 1.88 -30.96 -3.10
CA GLN A 412 1.13 -30.98 -4.36
C GLN A 412 1.68 -32.03 -5.34
N GLN A 413 3.01 -32.20 -5.42
CA GLN A 413 3.60 -33.24 -6.27
C GLN A 413 3.27 -34.67 -5.78
N LEU A 414 3.18 -34.89 -4.46
CA LEU A 414 2.74 -36.17 -3.88
C LEU A 414 1.27 -36.49 -4.20
N GLU A 415 0.43 -35.49 -4.39
CA GLU A 415 -0.94 -35.67 -4.88
C GLU A 415 -0.93 -36.01 -6.36
N LEU A 416 -0.17 -35.27 -7.17
CA LEU A 416 -0.09 -35.47 -8.62
C LEU A 416 0.43 -36.85 -9.01
N ILE A 417 1.41 -37.39 -8.30
CA ILE A 417 1.97 -38.72 -8.63
C ILE A 417 0.98 -39.88 -8.44
N LYS A 418 -0.10 -39.66 -7.67
CA LYS A 418 -1.15 -40.66 -7.43
C LYS A 418 -2.21 -40.69 -8.54
N LEU A 419 -2.22 -39.68 -9.42
CA LEU A 419 -3.17 -39.60 -10.53
C LEU A 419 -2.78 -40.56 -11.66
N THR A 420 -3.79 -41.20 -12.27
CA THR A 420 -3.59 -42.22 -13.32
C THR A 420 -3.67 -41.66 -14.75
N ASP A 421 -4.08 -40.40 -14.92
CA ASP A 421 -4.42 -39.77 -16.20
C ASP A 421 -3.40 -38.72 -16.69
N ILE A 422 -2.28 -38.54 -15.99
CA ILE A 422 -1.25 -37.54 -16.31
C ILE A 422 -0.25 -37.97 -17.39
N GLY A 423 -0.30 -39.23 -17.83
CA GLY A 423 0.61 -39.80 -18.84
C GLY A 423 2.07 -39.92 -18.39
N ALA A 424 2.91 -40.57 -19.22
CA ALA A 424 4.32 -40.83 -18.89
C ALA A 424 5.13 -39.54 -18.71
N SER A 425 4.90 -38.53 -19.55
CA SER A 425 5.57 -37.22 -19.46
C SER A 425 5.17 -36.43 -18.20
N GLY A 426 3.91 -36.55 -17.76
CA GLY A 426 3.45 -35.97 -16.49
C GLY A 426 4.14 -36.62 -15.30
N ILE A 427 4.25 -37.96 -15.29
CA ILE A 427 4.95 -38.69 -14.22
C ILE A 427 6.44 -38.30 -14.14
N GLU A 428 7.13 -38.19 -15.28
CA GLU A 428 8.53 -37.75 -15.31
C GLU A 428 8.71 -36.33 -14.77
N ARG A 429 7.80 -35.41 -15.14
CA ARG A 429 7.78 -34.05 -14.63
C ARG A 429 7.62 -34.03 -13.11
N VAL A 430 6.63 -34.74 -12.58
CA VAL A 430 6.36 -34.82 -11.13
C VAL A 430 7.59 -35.37 -10.39
N ARG A 431 8.22 -36.44 -10.90
CA ARG A 431 9.46 -36.98 -10.32
C ARG A 431 10.61 -35.98 -10.31
N ARG A 432 10.81 -35.26 -11.41
CA ARG A 432 11.82 -34.18 -11.50
C ARG A 432 11.54 -33.08 -10.47
N ASP A 433 10.29 -32.65 -10.37
CA ASP A 433 9.88 -31.55 -9.50
C ASP A 433 9.97 -31.96 -8.02
N MET A 434 9.61 -33.20 -7.67
CA MET A 434 9.84 -33.80 -6.34
C MET A 434 11.33 -33.86 -5.99
N ALA A 435 12.19 -34.27 -6.92
CA ALA A 435 13.63 -34.34 -6.70
C ALA A 435 14.23 -32.96 -6.41
N ARG A 436 13.78 -31.93 -7.14
CA ARG A 436 14.17 -30.53 -6.89
C ARG A 436 13.72 -30.05 -5.51
N CYS A 437 12.47 -30.32 -5.12
CA CYS A 437 11.98 -29.95 -3.80
C CYS A 437 12.74 -30.66 -2.68
N THR A 438 13.00 -31.97 -2.84
CA THR A 438 13.76 -32.79 -1.87
C THR A 438 15.16 -32.21 -1.66
N LYS A 439 15.84 -31.86 -2.76
CA LYS A 439 17.16 -31.22 -2.71
C LYS A 439 17.10 -29.89 -1.95
N VAL A 440 16.18 -29.00 -2.33
CA VAL A 440 16.06 -27.67 -1.71
C VAL A 440 15.76 -27.79 -0.21
N LEU A 441 14.79 -28.62 0.17
CA LEU A 441 14.44 -28.82 1.58
C LEU A 441 15.59 -29.43 2.39
N SER A 442 16.29 -30.41 1.81
CA SER A 442 17.47 -31.01 2.44
C SER A 442 18.62 -30.02 2.61
N ASP A 443 18.92 -29.19 1.61
CA ASP A 443 19.95 -28.15 1.67
C ASP A 443 19.63 -27.10 2.75
N LEU A 444 18.33 -26.87 3.02
CA LEU A 444 17.84 -25.95 4.05
C LEU A 444 17.69 -26.60 5.44
N GLY A 445 17.98 -27.90 5.58
CA GLY A 445 17.83 -28.63 6.84
C GLY A 445 16.37 -28.89 7.25
N ALA A 446 15.42 -28.78 6.33
CA ALA A 446 14.01 -29.06 6.56
C ALA A 446 13.65 -30.51 6.23
N GLU A 447 12.74 -31.11 7.00
CA GLU A 447 12.27 -32.47 6.75
C GLU A 447 11.46 -32.56 5.44
N VAL A 448 11.82 -33.55 4.63
CA VAL A 448 11.10 -33.90 3.39
C VAL A 448 9.97 -34.84 3.77
N GLY A 449 8.86 -34.26 4.25
CA GLY A 449 7.67 -35.00 4.65
C GLY A 449 7.34 -34.83 6.13
N GLY A 450 6.76 -33.69 6.47
CA GLY A 450 5.97 -33.51 7.69
C GLY A 450 4.54 -33.20 7.28
N GLY A 451 3.61 -34.10 7.59
CA GLY A 451 2.19 -33.86 7.39
C GLY A 451 1.69 -32.66 8.18
N PHE A 452 0.63 -32.02 7.68
CA PHE A 452 -0.28 -31.27 8.55
C PHE A 452 -1.00 -32.22 9.51
#